data_AF-A0A917XIY0-F1
#
_entry.id   AF-A0A917XIY0-F1
#
_cell.length_a   1.000
_cell.length_b   1.000
_cell.length_c   1.000
_cell.angle_alpha   90.00
_cell.angle_beta   90.00
_cell.angle_gamma   90.00
#
_symmetry.space_group_name_H-M   'P 1'
#
loop_
_entity.id
_entity.type
_entity.pdbx_description
1 polymer ?
#
loop_
_entity_poly.entity_id
_entity_poly.type
_entity_poly.pdbx_seq_one_letter_code
_entity_poly.pdbx_strand_id
1 'polypeptide(L)'
;MAVESENVEQLREWLAQGGPVRSACTAADVLADKLAVVVFESDAQWPERADQVDDYRDRLRDRFADDTTRAYHFVELTAPGADPDVFVDWFLRVVTEWEQTAPDGAGLGLPNPHTDGTPGTEYYRLDPVTQEYLYAPTADSHDWATYDRRRYAEPTHHHAYGLDYRYDRLDSVHQWYDETTATWQDQAWADEHAAREDAGPVPRWDHDWQMFHRVGRDGTHEFADAVTPGDRFSGCGDTWLTHAEVLERDAPEKPAAPAAETAAPSGEDSVRATVASVLRENRDLREGLTPEEVDAVIADLIRTTSSN
;
A
#
# COMPACT_ATOMS: atom_id res chain seq x y z
N MET A 1 50.77 5.83 38.62
CA MET A 1 50.42 4.41 38.86
C MET A 1 49.68 3.92 37.65
N ALA A 2 49.93 2.70 37.19
CA ALA A 2 49.19 2.11 36.09
C ALA A 2 48.02 1.30 36.64
N VAL A 3 46.95 1.16 35.84
CA VAL A 3 45.84 0.24 36.15
C VAL A 3 46.38 -1.19 36.08
N GLU A 4 46.31 -1.97 37.15
CA GLU A 4 46.77 -3.36 37.17
C GLU A 4 45.61 -4.35 37.05
N SER A 5 45.90 -5.63 36.78
CA SER A 5 44.87 -6.67 36.63
C SER A 5 44.03 -6.82 37.91
N GLU A 6 44.65 -6.66 39.09
CA GLU A 6 43.98 -6.68 40.39
C GLU A 6 42.87 -5.61 40.49
N ASN A 7 43.08 -4.41 39.92
CA ASN A 7 42.05 -3.36 39.92
C ASN A 7 40.83 -3.76 39.07
N VAL A 8 41.06 -4.46 37.95
CA VAL A 8 39.99 -4.93 37.06
C VAL A 8 39.27 -6.14 37.65
N GLU A 9 39.98 -7.04 38.31
CA GLU A 9 39.37 -8.15 39.06
C GLU A 9 38.42 -7.62 40.14
N GLN A 10 38.85 -6.60 40.90
CA GLN A 10 38.00 -5.97 41.91
C GLN A 10 36.76 -5.32 41.29
N LEU A 11 36.94 -4.61 40.17
CA LEU A 11 35.83 -4.01 39.42
C LEU A 11 34.83 -5.08 38.94
N ARG A 12 35.32 -6.20 38.41
CA ARG A 12 34.49 -7.30 37.97
C ARG A 12 33.73 -7.94 39.13
N GLU A 13 34.39 -8.18 40.26
CA GLU A 13 33.73 -8.73 41.45
C GLU A 13 32.57 -7.84 41.91
N TRP A 14 32.74 -6.52 41.86
CA TRP A 14 31.69 -5.56 42.21
C TRP A 14 30.52 -5.55 41.22
N LEU A 15 30.81 -5.63 39.93
CA LEU A 15 29.83 -5.47 38.84
C LEU A 15 29.28 -6.79 38.28
N ALA A 16 29.82 -7.95 38.69
CA ALA A 16 29.30 -9.26 38.30
C ALA A 16 27.87 -9.48 38.78
N GLN A 17 27.15 -10.36 38.09
CA GLN A 17 25.79 -10.74 38.46
C GLN A 17 25.79 -11.38 39.85
N GLY A 18 25.03 -10.79 40.77
CA GLY A 18 25.03 -11.19 42.17
C GLY A 18 26.23 -10.68 42.98
N GLY A 19 27.07 -9.82 42.39
CA GLY A 19 28.11 -9.08 43.08
C GLY A 19 27.52 -8.20 44.20
N PRO A 20 28.30 -7.95 45.27
CA PRO A 20 27.81 -7.24 46.45
C PRO A 20 27.37 -5.82 46.14
N VAL A 21 28.03 -5.15 45.20
CA VAL A 21 27.78 -3.76 44.83
C VAL A 21 26.61 -3.66 43.86
N ARG A 22 26.62 -4.49 42.80
CA ARG A 22 25.52 -4.54 41.82
C ARG A 22 24.17 -4.86 42.45
N SER A 23 24.14 -5.72 43.46
CA SER A 23 22.90 -6.05 44.17
C SER A 23 22.39 -4.91 45.07
N ALA A 24 23.27 -4.01 45.51
CA ALA A 24 22.96 -2.94 46.45
C ALA A 24 22.70 -1.58 45.76
N CYS A 25 23.25 -1.36 44.57
CA CYS A 25 23.26 -0.07 43.90
C CYS A 25 22.87 -0.19 42.42
N THR A 26 21.71 0.34 42.03
CA THR A 26 21.24 0.31 40.63
C THR A 26 22.15 1.10 39.68
N ALA A 27 22.93 2.06 40.19
CA ALA A 27 23.92 2.78 39.37
C ALA A 27 25.07 1.87 38.90
N ALA A 28 25.32 0.77 39.62
CA ALA A 28 26.32 -0.22 39.23
C ALA A 28 25.88 -1.02 38.00
N ASP A 29 24.58 -1.29 37.83
CA ASP A 29 24.04 -1.89 36.59
C ASP A 29 24.33 -0.99 35.39
N VAL A 30 23.99 0.30 35.52
CA VAL A 30 24.22 1.30 34.47
C VAL A 30 25.71 1.44 34.14
N LEU A 31 26.57 1.43 35.16
CA LEU A 31 28.02 1.47 34.98
C LEU A 31 28.54 0.24 34.23
N ALA A 32 28.07 -0.96 34.58
CA ALA A 32 28.48 -2.20 33.92
C ALA A 32 28.12 -2.17 32.42
N ASP A 33 26.89 -1.78 32.09
CA ASP A 33 26.41 -1.67 30.71
C ASP A 33 27.19 -0.62 29.91
N LYS A 34 27.42 0.56 30.50
CA LYS A 34 28.20 1.61 29.84
C LYS A 34 29.65 1.21 29.61
N LEU A 35 30.28 0.52 30.56
CA LEU A 35 31.65 0.02 30.39
C LEU A 35 31.74 -1.01 29.26
N ALA A 36 30.78 -1.94 29.18
CA ALA A 36 30.72 -2.92 28.10
C ALA A 36 30.80 -2.23 26.74
N VAL A 37 30.06 -1.14 26.57
CA VAL A 37 29.95 -0.46 25.29
C VAL A 37 31.07 0.54 25.04
N VAL A 38 31.32 1.44 25.99
CA VAL A 38 32.25 2.56 25.83
C VAL A 38 33.70 2.09 25.87
N VAL A 39 34.02 1.11 26.72
CA VAL A 39 35.41 0.67 26.94
C VAL A 39 35.67 -0.70 26.33
N PHE A 40 34.72 -1.63 26.42
CA PHE A 40 34.95 -3.03 26.07
C PHE A 40 34.35 -3.46 24.73
N GLU A 41 34.18 -2.52 23.79
CA GLU A 41 33.77 -2.80 22.41
C GLU A 41 32.43 -3.57 22.30
N SER A 42 31.47 -3.24 23.15
CA SER A 42 30.15 -3.91 23.22
C SER A 42 30.22 -5.39 23.61
N ASP A 43 31.22 -5.79 24.41
CA ASP A 43 31.31 -7.16 24.94
C ASP A 43 30.16 -7.45 25.91
N ALA A 44 29.13 -8.14 25.41
CA ALA A 44 27.95 -8.53 26.17
C ALA A 44 28.22 -9.54 27.29
N GLN A 45 29.42 -10.15 27.33
CA GLN A 45 29.81 -11.08 28.38
C GLN A 45 30.60 -10.40 29.51
N TRP A 46 30.92 -9.10 29.39
CA TRP A 46 31.38 -8.29 30.51
C TRP A 46 30.28 -8.17 31.57
N PRO A 47 30.58 -8.26 32.87
CA PRO A 47 31.89 -8.52 33.49
C PRO A 47 32.15 -10.00 33.83
N GLU A 48 31.38 -10.96 33.33
CA GLU A 48 31.44 -12.36 33.76
C GLU A 48 32.69 -13.13 33.30
N ARG A 49 33.41 -12.63 32.29
CA ARG A 49 34.60 -13.30 31.72
C ARG A 49 35.88 -13.09 32.53
N ALA A 50 36.24 -14.08 33.34
CA ALA A 50 37.50 -14.04 34.11
C ALA A 50 38.75 -14.29 33.27
N ASP A 51 38.60 -14.88 32.10
CA ASP A 51 39.68 -15.15 31.16
C ASP A 51 40.16 -13.89 30.40
N GLN A 52 39.43 -12.77 30.48
CA GLN A 52 39.72 -11.54 29.73
C GLN A 52 40.19 -10.36 30.58
N VAL A 53 40.57 -10.59 31.84
CA VAL A 53 40.99 -9.53 32.78
C VAL A 53 42.12 -8.66 32.20
N ASP A 54 43.12 -9.28 31.57
CA ASP A 54 44.25 -8.54 30.99
C ASP A 54 43.81 -7.67 29.79
N ASP A 55 42.91 -8.16 28.94
CA ASP A 55 42.37 -7.40 27.80
C ASP A 55 41.55 -6.19 28.30
N TYR A 56 40.72 -6.38 29.31
CA TYR A 56 39.95 -5.29 29.92
C TYR A 56 40.86 -4.26 30.61
N ARG A 57 41.93 -4.70 31.28
CA ARG A 57 42.95 -3.82 31.84
C ARG A 57 43.61 -2.97 30.77
N ASP A 58 44.02 -3.57 29.66
CA ASP A 58 44.73 -2.85 28.60
C ASP A 58 43.80 -1.83 27.91
N ARG A 59 42.52 -2.17 27.69
CA ARG A 59 41.51 -1.21 27.21
C ARG A 59 41.28 -0.04 28.17
N LEU A 60 41.22 -0.30 29.48
CA LEU A 60 41.12 0.78 30.48
C LEU A 60 42.38 1.64 30.50
N ARG A 61 43.58 1.04 30.40
CA ARG A 61 44.84 1.78 30.29
C ARG A 61 44.85 2.70 29.08
N ASP A 62 44.42 2.21 27.92
CA ASP A 62 44.32 2.99 26.69
C ASP A 62 43.35 4.17 26.86
N ARG A 63 42.19 3.94 27.48
CA ARG A 63 41.23 5.01 27.79
C ARG A 63 41.77 6.06 28.77
N PHE A 64 42.65 5.66 29.67
CA PHE A 64 43.30 6.56 30.62
C PHE A 64 44.63 7.17 30.11
N ALA A 65 45.09 6.82 28.90
CA ALA A 65 46.42 7.19 28.42
C ALA A 65 46.66 8.72 28.46
N ASP A 66 45.63 9.50 28.18
CA ASP A 66 45.67 10.96 28.16
C ASP A 66 45.21 11.63 29.48
N ASP A 67 44.75 10.87 30.47
CA ASP A 67 44.29 11.39 31.79
C ASP A 67 44.86 10.58 32.96
N THR A 68 46.12 10.86 33.26
CA THR A 68 46.86 10.25 34.38
C THR A 68 46.25 10.56 35.76
N THR A 69 45.47 11.64 35.91
CA THR A 69 44.82 11.99 37.18
C THR A 69 43.66 11.06 37.45
N ARG A 70 42.80 10.83 36.45
CA ARG A 70 41.71 9.84 36.55
C ARG A 70 42.24 8.42 36.68
N ALA A 71 43.34 8.10 36.00
CA ALA A 71 44.01 6.80 36.14
C ALA A 71 44.45 6.54 37.59
N TYR A 72 45.06 7.54 38.24
CA TYR A 72 45.47 7.43 39.64
C TYR A 72 44.27 7.24 40.56
N HIS A 73 43.22 8.04 40.36
CA HIS A 73 41.98 7.97 41.14
C HIS A 73 41.27 6.62 40.98
N PHE A 74 41.28 6.05 39.77
CA PHE A 74 40.77 4.70 39.51
C PHE A 74 41.49 3.66 40.36
N VAL A 75 42.82 3.69 40.39
CA VAL A 75 43.65 2.75 41.18
C VAL A 75 43.39 2.93 42.68
N GLU A 76 43.26 4.17 43.16
CA GLU A 76 42.96 4.46 44.56
C GLU A 76 41.59 3.92 44.97
N LEU A 77 40.55 4.17 44.17
CA LEU A 77 39.18 3.74 44.47
C LEU A 77 38.88 2.27 44.15
N THR A 78 39.83 1.53 43.59
CA THR A 78 39.75 0.06 43.40
C THR A 78 40.74 -0.69 44.30
N ALA A 79 41.43 0.02 45.21
CA ALA A 79 42.32 -0.62 46.17
C ALA A 79 41.53 -1.45 47.21
N PRO A 80 42.14 -2.47 47.82
CA PRO A 80 41.50 -3.25 48.87
C PRO A 80 40.94 -2.37 50.01
N GLY A 81 39.64 -2.51 50.29
CA GLY A 81 38.95 -1.73 51.31
C GLY A 81 38.42 -0.36 50.85
N ALA A 82 38.55 -0.03 49.56
CA ALA A 82 37.88 1.13 48.99
C ALA A 82 36.34 0.99 49.07
N ASP A 83 35.66 2.13 49.12
CA ASP A 83 34.20 2.20 49.16
C ASP A 83 33.62 2.06 47.74
N PRO A 84 32.88 0.97 47.44
CA PRO A 84 32.38 0.76 46.09
C PRO A 84 31.31 1.76 45.67
N ASP A 85 30.55 2.35 46.59
CA ASP A 85 29.51 3.32 46.23
C ASP A 85 30.16 4.63 45.76
N VAL A 86 31.23 5.05 46.44
CA VAL A 86 32.04 6.21 46.04
C VAL A 86 32.71 5.96 44.68
N PHE A 87 33.21 4.74 44.46
CA PHE A 87 33.76 4.35 43.16
C PHE A 87 32.71 4.40 42.06
N VAL A 88 31.53 3.79 42.25
CA VAL A 88 30.48 3.74 41.23
C VAL A 88 29.98 5.13 40.85
N ASP A 89 29.72 6.00 41.83
CA ASP A 89 29.26 7.37 41.58
C ASP A 89 30.30 8.16 40.77
N TRP A 90 31.57 8.10 41.18
CA TRP A 90 32.65 8.78 40.49
C TRP A 90 32.86 8.21 39.07
N PHE A 91 32.94 6.89 38.92
CA PHE A 91 33.33 6.27 37.67
C PHE A 91 32.21 6.30 36.63
N LEU A 92 30.95 6.23 37.05
CA LEU A 92 29.81 6.42 36.16
C LEU A 92 29.83 7.81 35.50
N ARG A 93 30.18 8.85 36.25
CA ARG A 93 30.37 10.19 35.68
C ARG A 93 31.51 10.21 34.65
N VAL A 94 32.66 9.60 34.97
CA VAL A 94 33.80 9.50 34.05
C VAL A 94 33.43 8.79 32.75
N VAL A 95 32.76 7.64 32.83
CA VAL A 95 32.35 6.87 31.64
C VAL A 95 31.29 7.62 30.82
N THR A 96 30.39 8.35 31.47
CA THR A 96 29.41 9.21 30.79
C THR A 96 30.08 10.36 30.03
N GLU A 97 31.15 10.95 30.56
CA GLU A 97 31.95 11.95 29.83
C GLU A 97 32.70 11.32 28.64
N TRP A 98 33.23 10.10 28.80
CA TRP A 98 33.85 9.37 27.69
C TRP A 98 32.87 9.07 26.56
N GLU A 99 31.63 8.70 26.89
CA GLU A 99 30.55 8.51 25.91
C GLU A 99 30.27 9.78 25.11
N GLN A 100 30.30 10.96 25.75
CA GLN A 100 30.08 12.26 25.08
C GLN A 100 31.27 12.73 24.23
N THR A 101 32.48 12.24 24.51
CA THR A 101 33.71 12.61 23.80
C THR A 101 34.14 11.59 22.76
N ALA A 102 33.48 10.44 22.71
CA ALA A 102 33.70 9.47 21.64
C ALA A 102 33.35 10.15 20.31
N PRO A 103 34.25 10.12 19.30
CA PRO A 103 33.92 10.64 17.99
C PRO A 103 32.63 9.96 17.51
N ASP A 104 31.72 10.74 16.92
CA ASP A 104 30.31 10.45 16.54
C ASP A 104 30.07 9.17 15.67
N GLY A 105 30.97 8.20 15.66
CA GLY A 105 30.88 6.92 14.94
C GLY A 105 30.93 5.67 15.82
N ALA A 106 31.26 5.74 17.12
CA ALA A 106 31.25 4.58 18.03
C ALA A 106 29.88 4.44 18.72
N GLY A 107 28.87 4.10 17.92
CA GLY A 107 27.46 4.20 18.27
C GLY A 107 26.98 3.26 19.36
N LEU A 108 26.67 3.84 20.52
CA LEU A 108 25.33 3.64 21.07
C LEU A 108 24.42 4.61 20.34
N GLY A 109 23.49 4.08 19.55
CA GLY A 109 22.44 4.92 18.99
C GLY A 109 21.67 5.62 20.11
N LEU A 110 21.13 6.81 19.84
CA LEU A 110 20.26 7.48 20.80
C LEU A 110 19.06 6.57 21.10
N PRO A 111 18.61 6.41 22.36
CA PRO A 111 17.42 5.63 22.67
C PRO A 111 16.27 6.08 21.77
N ASN A 112 15.65 5.13 21.08
CA ASN A 112 14.51 5.41 20.22
C ASN A 112 13.27 5.60 21.12
N PRO A 113 12.74 6.83 21.32
CA PRO A 113 11.53 7.07 22.11
C PRO A 113 10.27 6.59 21.39
N HIS A 114 10.39 6.14 20.15
CA HIS A 114 9.36 5.49 19.34
C HIS A 114 9.63 3.98 19.20
N THR A 115 10.43 3.37 20.09
CA THR A 115 10.49 1.91 20.16
C THR A 115 9.11 1.36 20.52
N ASP A 116 8.64 0.41 19.73
CA ASP A 116 7.36 -0.29 19.88
C ASP A 116 7.53 -1.63 20.61
N GLY A 117 8.73 -1.91 21.12
CA GLY A 117 9.10 -3.21 21.70
C GLY A 117 9.52 -4.24 20.67
N THR A 118 9.59 -3.91 19.38
CA THR A 118 10.14 -4.80 18.36
C THR A 118 11.66 -4.89 18.51
N PRO A 119 12.24 -6.09 18.71
CA PRO A 119 13.67 -6.26 18.89
C PRO A 119 14.48 -5.70 17.72
N GLY A 120 15.48 -4.85 18.00
CA GLY A 120 16.31 -4.15 17.01
C GLY A 120 15.84 -2.73 16.65
N THR A 121 14.87 -2.16 17.37
CA THR A 121 14.38 -0.78 17.20
C THR A 121 14.72 0.12 18.39
N GLU A 122 15.49 -0.37 19.35
CA GLU A 122 15.71 0.26 20.66
C GLU A 122 16.55 1.54 20.56
N TYR A 123 17.27 1.72 19.45
CA TYR A 123 18.19 2.85 19.25
C TYR A 123 18.10 3.42 17.84
N TYR A 124 18.20 4.74 17.73
CA TYR A 124 18.40 5.47 16.48
C TYR A 124 19.88 5.56 16.13
N ARG A 125 20.21 5.37 14.85
CA ARG A 125 21.47 5.86 14.30
C ARG A 125 21.18 7.00 13.33
N LEU A 126 22.00 8.04 13.34
CA LEU A 126 21.96 9.07 12.29
C LEU A 126 22.88 8.65 11.15
N ASP A 127 22.45 8.84 9.92
CA ASP A 127 23.30 8.76 8.76
C ASP A 127 24.42 9.81 8.90
N PRO A 128 25.70 9.41 8.86
CA PRO A 128 26.80 10.34 9.12
C PRO A 128 26.94 11.41 8.03
N VAL A 129 26.39 11.18 6.84
CA VAL A 129 26.45 12.09 5.69
C VAL A 129 25.20 12.96 5.61
N THR A 130 24.01 12.38 5.74
CA THR A 130 22.74 13.11 5.55
C THR A 130 22.14 13.63 6.85
N GLN A 131 22.61 13.15 8.02
CA GLN A 131 22.01 13.41 9.33
C GLN A 131 20.55 12.93 9.44
N GLU A 132 20.11 12.06 8.52
CA GLU A 132 18.77 11.47 8.56
C GLU A 132 18.77 10.23 9.44
N TYR A 133 17.61 9.90 10.03
CA TYR A 133 17.46 8.73 10.88
C TYR A 133 17.59 7.45 10.06
N LEU A 134 18.64 6.68 10.34
CA LEU A 134 18.78 5.29 9.88
C LEU A 134 18.13 4.38 10.91
N TYR A 135 17.03 3.74 10.51
CA TYR A 135 16.58 2.50 11.16
C TYR A 135 17.60 1.42 10.81
N ALA A 136 18.64 1.27 11.64
CA ALA A 136 19.60 0.20 11.51
C ALA A 136 19.48 -0.76 12.70
N PRO A 137 19.61 -2.06 12.41
CA PRO A 137 19.21 -3.19 13.22
C PRO A 137 20.27 -3.39 14.31
N THR A 138 20.13 -4.41 15.15
CA THR A 138 21.16 -4.88 16.09
C THR A 138 22.59 -4.74 15.54
N ALA A 139 23.55 -4.42 16.43
CA ALA A 139 24.97 -4.59 16.17
C ALA A 139 25.21 -5.91 15.41
N ASP A 140 25.90 -5.81 14.27
CA ASP A 140 26.42 -6.92 13.44
C ASP A 140 25.55 -7.60 12.35
N SER A 141 24.49 -7.04 11.77
CA SER A 141 24.00 -7.64 10.50
C SER A 141 23.46 -6.69 9.43
N HIS A 142 23.91 -6.94 8.19
CA HIS A 142 23.52 -6.26 6.95
C HIS A 142 22.14 -6.67 6.39
N ASP A 143 21.29 -7.37 7.14
CA ASP A 143 20.14 -8.02 6.53
C ASP A 143 18.84 -7.24 6.72
N TRP A 144 18.56 -6.32 5.78
CA TRP A 144 17.24 -5.66 5.62
C TRP A 144 16.10 -6.69 5.65
N ALA A 145 16.31 -7.91 5.12
CA ALA A 145 15.29 -8.96 5.12
C ALA A 145 14.92 -9.44 6.54
N THR A 146 15.79 -9.26 7.54
CA THR A 146 15.47 -9.61 8.93
C THR A 146 14.59 -8.55 9.59
N TYR A 147 14.81 -7.25 9.32
CA TYR A 147 13.89 -6.20 9.75
C TYR A 147 12.54 -6.32 9.02
N ASP A 148 12.55 -6.54 7.70
CA ASP A 148 11.32 -6.63 6.90
C ASP A 148 10.44 -7.79 7.39
N ARG A 149 11.05 -8.95 7.72
CA ARG A 149 10.34 -10.10 8.36
C ARG A 149 9.76 -9.80 9.74
N ARG A 150 10.39 -8.92 10.52
CA ARG A 150 9.94 -8.54 11.87
C ARG A 150 8.82 -7.51 11.83
N ARG A 151 8.96 -6.46 11.00
CA ARG A 151 7.94 -5.42 10.85
C ARG A 151 6.73 -5.90 10.07
N TYR A 152 6.96 -6.61 8.97
CA TYR A 152 5.89 -7.00 8.07
C TYR A 152 5.58 -8.49 8.14
N ALA A 153 4.31 -8.84 8.02
CA ALA A 153 3.92 -10.21 7.70
C ALA A 153 4.43 -10.60 6.30
N GLU A 154 4.62 -11.90 6.08
CA GLU A 154 4.97 -12.40 4.75
C GLU A 154 3.84 -12.04 3.77
N PRO A 155 4.16 -11.48 2.59
CA PRO A 155 3.17 -11.11 1.60
C PRO A 155 2.25 -12.29 1.25
N THR A 156 0.95 -12.02 1.18
CA THR A 156 -0.07 -12.99 0.77
C THR A 156 -0.92 -12.36 -0.33
N HIS A 157 -1.47 -13.18 -1.23
CA HIS A 157 -2.35 -12.68 -2.30
C HIS A 157 -3.80 -12.55 -1.82
N HIS A 158 -4.45 -11.42 -2.10
CA HIS A 158 -5.86 -11.20 -1.78
C HIS A 158 -6.75 -11.26 -3.03
N HIS A 159 -7.51 -12.34 -3.17
CA HIS A 159 -8.31 -12.61 -4.37
C HIS A 159 -9.36 -11.55 -4.71
N ALA A 160 -9.98 -10.89 -3.72
CA ALA A 160 -11.01 -9.88 -4.02
C ALA A 160 -10.43 -8.59 -4.63
N TYR A 161 -9.17 -8.27 -4.29
CA TYR A 161 -8.48 -7.09 -4.82
C TYR A 161 -7.60 -7.46 -6.02
N GLY A 162 -7.25 -8.74 -6.19
CA GLY A 162 -6.28 -9.18 -7.20
C GLY A 162 -4.86 -8.69 -6.90
N LEU A 163 -4.57 -8.35 -5.65
CA LEU A 163 -3.32 -7.71 -5.22
C LEU A 163 -2.63 -8.52 -4.12
N ASP A 164 -1.31 -8.47 -4.10
CA ASP A 164 -0.53 -8.92 -2.96
C ASP A 164 -0.60 -7.89 -1.83
N TYR A 165 -0.67 -8.37 -0.59
CA TYR A 165 -0.76 -7.52 0.59
C TYR A 165 0.13 -8.06 1.72
N ARG A 166 0.55 -7.17 2.61
CA ARG A 166 1.26 -7.51 3.84
C ARG A 166 0.72 -6.68 5.01
N TYR A 167 0.91 -7.18 6.22
CA TYR A 167 0.51 -6.47 7.43
C TYR A 167 1.72 -5.78 8.07
N ASP A 168 1.66 -4.47 8.25
CA ASP A 168 2.64 -3.70 9.04
C ASP A 168 2.27 -3.80 10.52
N ARG A 169 3.11 -4.49 11.30
CA ARG A 169 2.86 -4.71 12.73
C ARG A 169 3.02 -3.44 13.57
N LEU A 170 3.85 -2.49 13.13
CA LEU A 170 4.11 -1.25 13.86
C LEU A 170 2.87 -0.35 13.81
N ASP A 171 2.42 -0.06 12.60
CA ASP A 171 1.30 0.85 12.36
C ASP A 171 -0.06 0.14 12.45
N SER A 172 -0.05 -1.20 12.55
CA SER A 172 -1.24 -2.05 12.57
C SER A 172 -2.15 -1.84 11.35
N VAL A 173 -1.54 -1.68 10.17
CA VAL A 173 -2.23 -1.43 8.90
C VAL A 173 -1.84 -2.47 7.86
N HIS A 174 -2.76 -2.74 6.92
CA HIS A 174 -2.44 -3.50 5.72
C HIS A 174 -1.85 -2.57 4.67
N GLN A 175 -0.83 -3.07 3.98
CA GLN A 175 -0.22 -2.44 2.82
C GLN A 175 -0.41 -3.34 1.60
N TRP A 176 -0.58 -2.73 0.43
CA TRP A 176 -0.93 -3.39 -0.82
C TRP A 176 0.16 -3.15 -1.86
N TYR A 177 0.59 -4.19 -2.56
CA TYR A 177 1.71 -4.09 -3.48
C TYR A 177 1.26 -3.55 -4.85
N ASP A 178 1.89 -2.47 -5.30
CA ASP A 178 1.75 -1.95 -6.66
C ASP A 178 2.91 -2.45 -7.51
N GLU A 179 2.63 -3.39 -8.42
CA GLU A 179 3.62 -3.93 -9.35
C GLU A 179 4.18 -2.87 -10.32
N THR A 180 3.41 -1.81 -10.60
CA THR A 180 3.80 -0.76 -11.56
C THR A 180 4.93 0.10 -11.01
N THR A 181 4.83 0.47 -9.73
CA THR A 181 5.82 1.33 -9.06
C THR A 181 6.81 0.54 -8.23
N ALA A 182 6.57 -0.76 -8.01
CA ALA A 182 7.31 -1.62 -7.09
C ALA A 182 7.31 -1.06 -5.65
N THR A 183 6.17 -0.51 -5.22
CA THR A 183 6.01 0.08 -3.88
C THR A 183 4.77 -0.47 -3.16
N TRP A 184 4.82 -0.42 -1.83
CA TRP A 184 3.68 -0.74 -0.97
C TRP A 184 2.81 0.50 -0.76
N GLN A 185 1.52 0.37 -1.02
CA GLN A 185 0.50 1.41 -0.95
C GLN A 185 -0.47 1.16 0.22
N ASP A 186 -1.29 2.15 0.55
CA ASP A 186 -2.29 2.04 1.62
C ASP A 186 -3.62 1.44 1.15
N GLN A 187 -4.57 1.27 2.08
CA GLN A 187 -5.89 0.73 1.80
C GLN A 187 -6.71 1.61 0.85
N ALA A 188 -6.61 2.94 0.94
CA ALA A 188 -7.38 3.84 0.10
C ALA A 188 -6.99 3.69 -1.37
N TRP A 189 -5.68 3.55 -1.64
CA TRP A 189 -5.19 3.21 -2.98
C TRP A 189 -5.73 1.86 -3.48
N ALA A 190 -5.74 0.83 -2.63
CA ALA A 190 -6.24 -0.49 -3.02
C ALA A 190 -7.74 -0.46 -3.35
N ASP A 191 -8.54 0.29 -2.58
CA ASP A 191 -9.96 0.51 -2.83
C ASP A 191 -10.19 1.20 -4.18
N GLU A 192 -9.42 2.25 -4.48
CA GLU A 192 -9.47 2.93 -5.78
C GLU A 192 -8.99 2.04 -6.94
N HIS A 193 -7.97 1.23 -6.71
CA HIS A 193 -7.45 0.28 -7.69
C HIS A 193 -8.51 -0.77 -8.03
N ALA A 194 -9.11 -1.38 -7.02
CA ALA A 194 -10.21 -2.34 -7.19
C ALA A 194 -11.42 -1.68 -7.87
N ALA A 195 -11.79 -0.46 -7.50
CA ALA A 195 -12.89 0.26 -8.15
C ALA A 195 -12.60 0.55 -9.63
N ARG A 196 -11.34 0.83 -10.00
CA ARG A 196 -10.92 1.03 -11.39
C ARG A 196 -10.92 -0.28 -12.19
N GLU A 197 -10.47 -1.37 -11.59
CA GLU A 197 -10.54 -2.70 -12.19
C GLU A 197 -11.98 -3.22 -12.30
N ASP A 198 -12.86 -2.85 -11.35
CA ASP A 198 -14.30 -3.13 -11.39
C ASP A 198 -15.06 -2.20 -12.34
N ALA A 199 -14.48 -1.08 -12.79
CA ALA A 199 -15.05 -0.25 -13.85
C ALA A 199 -15.11 -0.97 -15.20
N GLY A 200 -14.57 -2.19 -15.28
CA GLY A 200 -14.64 -3.07 -16.41
C GLY A 200 -13.61 -2.74 -17.49
N PRO A 201 -13.52 -3.59 -18.52
CA PRO A 201 -12.53 -3.43 -19.57
C PRO A 201 -12.77 -2.14 -20.36
N VAL A 202 -11.70 -1.38 -20.62
CA VAL A 202 -11.77 -0.15 -21.40
C VAL A 202 -12.32 -0.46 -22.81
N PRO A 203 -13.45 0.15 -23.20
CA PRO A 203 -14.03 -0.01 -24.53
C PRO A 203 -13.06 0.36 -25.65
N ARG A 204 -13.00 -0.43 -26.72
CA ARG A 204 -12.21 -0.16 -27.93
C ARG A 204 -13.10 -0.04 -29.14
N TRP A 205 -12.77 0.84 -30.06
CA TRP A 205 -13.53 0.96 -31.31
C TRP A 205 -13.28 -0.23 -32.23
N ASP A 206 -14.34 -0.90 -32.65
CA ASP A 206 -14.36 -1.94 -33.66
C ASP A 206 -14.74 -1.32 -35.02
N HIS A 207 -13.83 -1.45 -35.98
CA HIS A 207 -13.98 -0.84 -37.29
C HIS A 207 -14.97 -1.57 -38.21
N ASP A 208 -15.16 -2.88 -38.01
CA ASP A 208 -16.02 -3.70 -38.85
C ASP A 208 -17.49 -3.52 -38.44
N TRP A 209 -17.72 -3.42 -37.13
CA TRP A 209 -19.06 -3.21 -36.56
C TRP A 209 -19.44 -1.73 -36.40
N GLN A 210 -18.47 -0.81 -36.46
CA GLN A 210 -18.66 0.61 -36.12
C GLN A 210 -19.28 0.80 -34.71
N MET A 211 -18.78 0.02 -33.74
CA MET A 211 -19.23 0.02 -32.36
C MET A 211 -18.03 0.00 -31.41
N PHE A 212 -18.24 0.37 -30.15
CA PHE A 212 -17.29 0.08 -29.09
C PHE A 212 -17.45 -1.38 -28.65
N HIS A 213 -16.34 -2.09 -28.44
CA HIS A 213 -16.28 -3.48 -28.00
C HIS A 213 -15.46 -3.60 -26.71
N ARG A 214 -15.88 -4.48 -25.81
CA ARG A 214 -15.10 -4.92 -24.65
C ARG A 214 -15.27 -6.42 -24.42
N VAL A 215 -14.33 -7.01 -23.70
CA VAL A 215 -14.37 -8.44 -23.31
C VAL A 215 -14.52 -8.52 -21.80
N GLY A 216 -15.66 -8.98 -21.32
CA GLY A 216 -15.94 -9.18 -19.89
C GLY A 216 -14.97 -10.17 -19.25
N ARG A 217 -14.93 -10.20 -17.90
CA ARG A 217 -14.03 -11.08 -17.12
C ARG A 217 -14.26 -12.58 -17.38
N ASP A 218 -15.46 -12.95 -17.83
CA ASP A 218 -15.85 -14.30 -18.23
C ASP A 218 -15.50 -14.64 -19.70
N GLY A 219 -14.88 -13.71 -20.42
CA GLY A 219 -14.57 -13.83 -21.85
C GLY A 219 -15.74 -13.44 -22.76
N THR A 220 -16.86 -12.95 -22.23
CA THR A 220 -18.01 -12.54 -23.03
C THR A 220 -17.70 -11.27 -23.80
N HIS A 221 -17.97 -11.27 -25.11
CA HIS A 221 -17.83 -10.10 -25.97
C HIS A 221 -19.08 -9.24 -25.91
N GLU A 222 -18.92 -7.98 -25.53
CA GLU A 222 -19.98 -6.99 -25.42
C GLU A 222 -19.69 -5.80 -26.34
N PHE A 223 -20.74 -5.21 -26.91
CA PHE A 223 -20.65 -4.11 -27.87
C PHE A 223 -21.60 -2.97 -27.49
N ALA A 224 -21.19 -1.72 -27.63
CA ALA A 224 -22.02 -0.54 -27.40
C ALA A 224 -21.93 0.41 -28.59
N ASP A 225 -23.05 1.05 -28.93
CA ASP A 225 -23.04 2.11 -29.94
C ASP A 225 -22.21 3.31 -29.46
N ALA A 226 -21.69 4.09 -30.41
CA ALA A 226 -21.15 5.41 -30.11
C ALA A 226 -22.28 6.36 -29.67
N VAL A 227 -21.98 7.30 -28.76
CA VAL A 227 -22.95 8.35 -28.35
C VAL A 227 -23.46 9.12 -29.56
N THR A 228 -22.58 9.42 -30.51
CA THR A 228 -22.93 9.91 -31.85
C THR A 228 -22.71 8.77 -32.85
N PRO A 229 -23.75 8.31 -33.58
CA PRO A 229 -23.64 7.19 -34.50
C PRO A 229 -22.47 7.33 -35.49
N GLY A 230 -21.59 6.31 -35.53
CA GLY A 230 -20.42 6.26 -36.40
C GLY A 230 -19.22 7.13 -35.96
N ASP A 231 -19.32 7.90 -34.88
CA ASP A 231 -18.22 8.73 -34.38
C ASP A 231 -17.47 8.05 -33.22
N ARG A 232 -16.32 7.46 -33.54
CA ARG A 232 -15.42 6.80 -32.59
C ARG A 232 -14.86 7.71 -31.49
N PHE A 233 -14.98 9.03 -31.60
CA PHE A 233 -14.50 9.98 -30.59
C PHE A 233 -15.59 10.46 -29.64
N SER A 234 -16.85 10.12 -29.90
CA SER A 234 -18.00 10.57 -29.09
C SER A 234 -18.17 9.83 -27.76
N GLY A 235 -17.40 8.75 -27.54
CA GLY A 235 -17.53 7.88 -26.38
C GLY A 235 -18.57 6.77 -26.58
N CYS A 236 -18.61 5.81 -25.65
CA CYS A 236 -19.54 4.68 -25.69
C CYS A 236 -20.89 5.04 -25.05
N GLY A 237 -21.98 4.50 -25.60
CA GLY A 237 -23.29 4.54 -24.96
C GLY A 237 -23.39 3.63 -23.73
N ASP A 238 -24.42 3.84 -22.93
CA ASP A 238 -24.62 3.12 -21.66
C ASP A 238 -25.19 1.69 -21.84
N THR A 239 -25.66 1.36 -23.04
CA THR A 239 -26.26 0.05 -23.36
C THR A 239 -25.25 -0.84 -24.06
N TRP A 240 -25.00 -2.01 -23.47
CA TRP A 240 -24.11 -3.04 -24.00
C TRP A 240 -24.92 -4.22 -24.51
N LEU A 241 -24.65 -4.62 -25.74
CA LEU A 241 -25.23 -5.75 -26.45
C LEU A 241 -24.24 -6.91 -26.47
N THR A 242 -24.74 -8.13 -26.32
CA THR A 242 -23.95 -9.34 -26.58
C THR A 242 -23.64 -9.48 -28.08
N HIS A 243 -22.59 -10.22 -28.42
CA HIS A 243 -22.27 -10.54 -29.81
C HIS A 243 -23.47 -11.14 -30.59
N ALA A 244 -24.31 -11.94 -29.94
CA ALA A 244 -25.51 -12.51 -30.55
C ALA A 244 -26.54 -11.44 -30.91
N GLU A 245 -26.77 -10.47 -30.02
CA GLU A 245 -27.71 -9.36 -30.26
C GLU A 245 -27.22 -8.42 -31.37
N VAL A 246 -25.91 -8.17 -31.46
CA VAL A 246 -25.32 -7.42 -32.59
C VAL A 246 -25.53 -8.15 -33.91
N LEU A 247 -25.29 -9.46 -33.94
CA LEU A 247 -25.53 -10.28 -35.13
C LEU A 247 -27.01 -10.30 -35.55
N GLU A 248 -27.94 -10.31 -34.58
CA GLU A 248 -29.38 -10.22 -34.88
C GLU A 248 -29.77 -8.84 -35.41
N ARG A 249 -29.14 -7.77 -34.91
CA ARG A 249 -29.36 -6.39 -35.36
C ARG A 249 -28.88 -6.16 -36.79
N ASP A 250 -27.68 -6.66 -37.10
CA ASP A 250 -27.04 -6.48 -38.40
C ASP A 250 -27.35 -7.63 -39.38
N ALA A 251 -28.15 -8.62 -38.95
CA ALA A 251 -28.68 -9.62 -39.84
C ALA A 251 -29.45 -8.90 -40.96
N PRO A 252 -29.09 -9.13 -42.25
CA PRO A 252 -29.87 -8.57 -43.34
C PRO A 252 -31.30 -9.05 -43.15
N GLU A 253 -32.24 -8.10 -43.12
CA GLU A 253 -33.67 -8.35 -43.01
C GLU A 253 -33.98 -9.54 -43.93
N LYS A 254 -34.22 -10.71 -43.33
CA LYS A 254 -34.38 -11.96 -44.07
C LYS A 254 -35.47 -11.65 -45.09
N PRO A 255 -35.19 -11.67 -46.40
CA PRO A 255 -36.20 -11.34 -47.38
C PRO A 255 -37.37 -12.25 -47.07
N ALA A 256 -38.51 -11.64 -46.74
CA ALA A 256 -39.71 -12.37 -46.42
C ALA A 256 -39.87 -13.42 -47.52
N ALA A 257 -39.89 -14.71 -47.13
CA ALA A 257 -40.29 -15.76 -48.04
C ALA A 257 -41.57 -15.27 -48.73
N PRO A 258 -41.72 -15.41 -50.07
CA PRO A 258 -42.82 -14.82 -50.80
C PRO A 258 -44.13 -15.23 -50.12
N ALA A 259 -44.75 -14.24 -49.46
CA ALA A 259 -46.02 -14.44 -48.80
C ALA A 259 -47.01 -14.83 -49.89
N ALA A 260 -47.70 -15.93 -49.64
CA ALA A 260 -48.82 -16.36 -50.44
C ALA A 260 -49.74 -15.15 -50.73
N GLU A 261 -50.02 -14.97 -52.02
CA GLU A 261 -51.14 -14.25 -52.61
C GLU A 261 -52.25 -13.95 -51.59
N THR A 262 -52.16 -12.76 -50.98
CA THR A 262 -53.25 -12.21 -50.18
C THR A 262 -53.90 -11.16 -51.06
N ALA A 263 -55.18 -11.38 -51.35
CA ALA A 263 -56.00 -10.60 -52.27
C ALA A 263 -55.85 -9.09 -52.07
N ALA A 264 -55.78 -8.36 -53.19
CA ALA A 264 -55.80 -6.90 -53.20
C ALA A 264 -56.98 -6.37 -52.36
N PRO A 265 -56.79 -5.33 -51.54
CA PRO A 265 -57.89 -4.70 -50.81
C PRO A 265 -58.94 -4.23 -51.81
N SER A 266 -60.21 -4.45 -51.47
CA SER A 266 -61.33 -4.04 -52.31
C SER A 266 -61.22 -2.53 -52.60
N GLY A 267 -61.65 -2.09 -53.79
CA GLY A 267 -61.56 -0.67 -54.18
C GLY A 267 -62.20 0.28 -53.17
N GLU A 268 -63.14 -0.21 -52.36
CA GLU A 268 -63.79 0.54 -51.29
C GLU A 268 -62.85 0.83 -50.10
N ASP A 269 -62.00 -0.12 -49.72
CA ASP A 269 -61.03 0.07 -48.62
C ASP A 269 -59.94 1.08 -48.99
N SER A 270 -59.53 1.08 -50.26
CA SER A 270 -58.55 2.04 -50.79
C SER A 270 -59.12 3.47 -50.84
N VAL A 271 -60.38 3.63 -51.27
CA VAL A 271 -61.06 4.94 -51.29
C VAL A 271 -61.27 5.45 -49.86
N ARG A 272 -61.71 4.59 -48.94
CA ARG A 272 -61.92 4.96 -47.53
C ARG A 272 -60.60 5.39 -46.85
N ALA A 273 -59.50 4.69 -47.13
CA ALA A 273 -58.17 5.08 -46.64
C ALA A 273 -57.70 6.44 -47.20
N THR A 274 -57.98 6.70 -48.48
CA THR A 274 -57.62 7.97 -49.13
C THR A 274 -58.43 9.14 -48.57
N VAL A 275 -59.75 8.98 -48.41
CA VAL A 275 -60.62 10.01 -47.81
C VAL A 275 -60.22 10.27 -46.35
N ALA A 276 -59.88 9.24 -45.59
CA ALA A 276 -59.39 9.39 -44.22
C ALA A 276 -58.04 10.15 -44.14
N SER A 277 -57.15 9.97 -45.13
CA SER A 277 -55.90 10.73 -45.20
C SER A 277 -56.16 12.21 -45.51
N VAL A 278 -57.01 12.51 -46.50
CA VAL A 278 -57.35 13.89 -46.88
C VAL A 278 -58.03 14.64 -45.75
N LEU A 279 -58.95 14.00 -45.02
CA LEU A 279 -59.61 14.59 -43.85
C LEU A 279 -58.66 14.77 -42.65
N ARG A 280 -57.59 13.96 -42.56
CA ARG A 280 -56.56 14.14 -41.53
C ARG A 280 -55.69 15.36 -41.83
N GLU A 281 -55.39 15.60 -43.10
CA GLU A 281 -54.57 16.72 -43.55
C GLU A 281 -55.34 18.05 -43.59
N ASN A 282 -56.67 18.01 -43.74
CA ASN A 282 -57.52 19.20 -43.84
C ASN A 282 -58.48 19.32 -42.66
N ARG A 283 -57.96 19.85 -41.54
CA ARG A 283 -58.69 19.98 -40.26
C ARG A 283 -60.01 20.74 -40.40
N ASP A 284 -60.05 21.80 -41.19
CA ASP A 284 -61.24 22.65 -41.36
C ASP A 284 -62.41 21.90 -42.04
N LEU A 285 -62.10 20.94 -42.92
CA LEU A 285 -63.13 20.09 -43.55
C LEU A 285 -63.69 19.05 -42.58
N ARG A 286 -62.86 18.58 -41.64
CA ARG A 286 -63.27 17.59 -40.63
C ARG A 286 -64.25 18.15 -39.61
N GLU A 287 -64.14 19.43 -39.27
CA GLU A 287 -65.02 20.07 -38.28
C GLU A 287 -66.41 20.41 -38.86
N GLY A 288 -66.58 20.40 -40.20
CA GLY A 288 -67.84 20.73 -40.88
C GLY A 288 -68.63 19.56 -41.46
N LEU A 289 -68.08 18.34 -41.48
CA LEU A 289 -68.71 17.17 -42.09
C LEU A 289 -69.15 16.16 -41.03
N THR A 290 -70.41 15.75 -41.11
CA THR A 290 -70.93 14.63 -40.32
C THR A 290 -70.44 13.29 -40.88
N PRO A 291 -70.38 12.22 -40.05
CA PRO A 291 -69.99 10.89 -40.52
C PRO A 291 -70.83 10.38 -41.71
N GLU A 292 -72.12 10.72 -41.75
CA GLU A 292 -73.03 10.34 -42.84
C GLU A 292 -72.67 11.04 -44.16
N GLU A 293 -72.22 12.30 -44.11
CA GLU A 293 -71.75 13.03 -45.29
C GLU A 293 -70.42 12.48 -45.81
N VAL A 294 -69.53 12.02 -44.92
CA VAL A 294 -68.28 11.37 -45.30
C VAL A 294 -68.55 10.03 -46.00
N ASP A 295 -69.46 9.21 -45.48
CA ASP A 295 -69.85 7.96 -46.12
C ASP A 295 -70.56 8.20 -47.47
N ALA A 296 -71.34 9.27 -47.60
CA ALA A 296 -71.96 9.66 -48.88
C ALA A 296 -70.92 10.05 -49.95
N VAL A 297 -69.88 10.78 -49.57
CA VAL A 297 -68.77 11.15 -50.48
C VAL A 297 -67.97 9.92 -50.90
N ILE A 298 -67.71 8.99 -49.98
CA ILE A 298 -67.03 7.72 -50.30
C ILE A 298 -67.87 6.91 -51.30
N ALA A 299 -69.19 6.80 -51.08
CA ALA A 299 -70.08 6.07 -51.98
C ALA A 299 -70.14 6.70 -53.39
N ASP A 300 -70.13 8.03 -53.48
CA ASP A 300 -70.15 8.73 -54.78
C ASP A 300 -68.82 8.58 -55.54
N LEU A 301 -67.69 8.64 -54.83
CA LEU A 301 -66.36 8.39 -55.41
C LEU A 301 -66.25 6.96 -55.94
N ILE A 302 -66.73 5.96 -55.20
CA ILE A 302 -66.74 4.56 -55.65
C ILE A 302 -67.62 4.38 -56.89
N ARG A 303 -68.79 5.04 -56.93
CA ARG A 303 -69.69 4.96 -58.10
C ARG A 303 -69.06 5.60 -59.35
N THR A 304 -68.35 6.71 -59.17
CA THR A 304 -67.71 7.46 -60.26
C THR A 304 -66.49 6.71 -60.81
N THR A 305 -65.68 6.09 -59.95
CA THR A 305 -64.53 5.27 -60.38
C THR A 305 -64.94 3.94 -60.98
N SER A 306 -66.11 3.40 -60.62
CA SER A 306 -66.64 2.16 -61.21
C SER A 306 -67.36 2.37 -62.55
N SER A 307 -67.62 3.62 -62.97
CA SER A 307 -68.33 3.96 -64.22
C SER A 307 -67.39 4.41 -65.36
N ASN A 308 -66.09 4.49 -65.11
CA ASN A 308 -65.03 4.73 -66.10
C ASN A 308 -64.33 3.42 -66.45
#